data_AF-A0A9W7AC26-F1
#
_entry.id   AF-A0A9W7AC26-F1
#
_cell.length_a   1.000
_cell.length_b   1.000
_cell.length_c   1.000
_cell.angle_alpha   90.00
_cell.angle_beta   90.00
_cell.angle_gamma   90.00
#
_symmetry.space_group_name_H-M   'P 1'
#
loop_
_entity.id
_entity.type
_entity.pdbx_description
1 polymer ?
#
loop_
_entity_poly.entity_id
_entity_poly.type
_entity_poly.pdbx_seq_one_letter_code
_entity_poly.pdbx_strand_id
1 'polypeptide(L)'
;MSVQNADETTPPDKISTPHTRVIDAKGKCLLPGLIDSHIHVLMLGETKYMCNLSNCTSIEGPGGLIETVRSHSSLYPSASNVVGVHWDQEKLGRFPSRADLDKACPGKPCWLWRSCWHIGVGNGLVLSACGAAEWEGEGGVVERDEEGELTGILKERACEIVAGALGDMKEEEKARLIEEGLALCRKSGATTVASNELNRGSDAYEKLQREGKLMTRVYMTPMCDELEVDNPPVPRRTEDGLLTFNRVKIFGDGSLGAGTAAIAGEEGGGKGVLINTDSEMLSKIKLADSLGWRLEIHAIGDLAATQVLDALDDAGVDPSKRPILTHCQV
;
A
#
# COMPACT_ATOMS: atom_id res chain seq x y z
N MET A 1 39.59 -10.60 13.68
CA MET A 1 39.27 -11.70 14.63
C MET A 1 38.20 -12.55 13.97
N SER A 2 38.47 -13.83 13.74
CA SER A 2 37.52 -14.76 13.12
C SER A 2 36.36 -15.02 14.09
N VAL A 3 35.13 -14.73 13.67
CA VAL A 3 33.94 -15.19 14.37
C VAL A 3 33.82 -16.68 14.07
N GLN A 4 34.17 -17.53 15.04
CA GLN A 4 33.85 -18.96 14.97
C GLN A 4 32.33 -19.09 15.20
N ASN A 5 31.62 -19.68 14.25
CA ASN A 5 30.22 -20.04 14.44
C ASN A 5 30.15 -21.12 15.52
N ALA A 6 29.49 -20.81 16.63
CA ALA A 6 29.23 -21.78 17.69
C ALA A 6 28.19 -22.79 17.20
N ASP A 7 28.49 -24.08 17.30
CA ASP A 7 27.43 -25.10 17.26
C ASP A 7 26.72 -25.16 18.63
N GLU A 8 25.50 -25.72 18.65
CA GLU A 8 24.58 -25.83 19.81
C GLU A 8 25.21 -26.42 21.10
N THR A 9 26.39 -27.04 21.01
CA THR A 9 27.06 -27.73 22.12
C THR A 9 28.15 -26.90 22.82
N THR A 10 28.48 -25.70 22.33
CA THR A 10 29.55 -24.89 22.95
C THR A 10 29.00 -24.09 24.15
N PRO A 11 29.50 -24.32 25.39
CA PRO A 11 29.07 -23.54 26.55
C PRO A 11 29.38 -22.04 26.35
N PRO A 12 28.47 -21.12 26.74
CA PRO A 12 28.65 -19.66 26.59
C PRO A 12 29.97 -19.13 27.17
N ASP A 13 30.46 -19.79 28.23
CA ASP A 13 31.68 -19.45 28.96
C ASP A 13 32.96 -19.67 28.12
N LYS A 14 32.86 -20.39 26.99
CA LYS A 14 33.97 -20.64 26.06
C LYS A 14 34.09 -19.61 24.93
N ILE A 15 33.13 -18.68 24.81
CA ILE A 15 33.05 -17.69 23.71
C ILE A 15 32.92 -16.25 24.25
N SER A 16 32.74 -16.09 25.56
CA SER A 16 32.58 -14.80 26.22
C SER A 16 33.91 -14.24 26.71
N THR A 17 34.09 -12.93 26.54
CA THR A 17 35.17 -12.14 27.12
C THR A 17 34.59 -11.26 28.25
N PRO A 18 35.41 -10.61 29.09
CA PRO A 18 34.90 -9.64 30.07
C PRO A 18 34.08 -8.48 29.47
N HIS A 19 34.18 -8.25 28.16
CA HIS A 19 33.42 -7.22 27.44
C HIS A 19 32.17 -7.76 26.72
N THR A 20 31.93 -9.08 26.76
CA THR A 20 30.76 -9.69 26.12
C THR A 20 29.51 -9.42 26.95
N ARG A 21 28.51 -8.79 26.35
CA ARG A 21 27.18 -8.65 26.96
C ARG A 21 26.42 -9.97 26.86
N VAL A 22 26.27 -10.66 27.98
CA VAL A 22 25.42 -11.87 28.10
C VAL A 22 23.98 -11.46 28.39
N ILE A 23 23.03 -12.02 27.65
CA ILE A 23 21.59 -11.81 27.85
C ILE A 23 20.98 -13.14 28.26
N ASP A 24 20.53 -13.24 29.51
CA ASP A 24 19.79 -14.41 30.00
C ASP A 24 18.37 -14.40 29.43
N ALA A 25 18.05 -15.40 28.60
CA ALA A 25 16.73 -15.57 28.00
C ALA A 25 15.66 -16.02 29.01
N LYS A 26 16.02 -16.43 30.22
CA LYS A 26 15.10 -16.91 31.28
C LYS A 26 14.13 -17.98 30.80
N GLY A 27 14.64 -18.93 30.01
CA GLY A 27 13.86 -20.03 29.42
C GLY A 27 12.92 -19.62 28.27
N LYS A 28 13.00 -18.38 27.78
CA LYS A 28 12.23 -17.93 26.60
C LYS A 28 12.89 -18.37 25.29
N CYS A 29 12.09 -18.46 24.23
CA CYS A 29 12.55 -18.75 22.89
C CYS A 29 13.07 -17.47 22.19
N LEU A 30 14.16 -17.60 21.44
CA LEU A 30 14.64 -16.58 20.51
C LEU A 30 14.27 -17.01 19.08
N LEU A 31 13.55 -16.15 18.36
CA LEU A 31 13.16 -16.39 16.97
C LEU A 31 13.86 -15.37 16.05
N PRO A 32 14.11 -15.73 14.78
CA PRO A 32 14.43 -14.74 13.76
C PRO A 32 13.34 -13.67 13.69
N GLY A 33 13.75 -12.41 13.47
CA GLY A 33 12.79 -11.35 13.23
C GLY A 33 11.98 -11.61 11.95
N LEU A 34 10.69 -11.28 11.97
CA LEU A 34 9.83 -11.49 10.82
C LEU A 34 10.22 -10.55 9.68
N ILE A 35 10.00 -11.02 8.45
CA ILE A 35 10.17 -10.27 7.21
C ILE A 35 8.80 -10.16 6.56
N ASP A 36 8.24 -8.96 6.52
CA ASP A 36 7.07 -8.69 5.69
C ASP A 36 7.52 -8.47 4.25
N SER A 37 7.15 -9.35 3.33
CA SER A 37 7.64 -9.34 1.96
C SER A 37 6.86 -8.40 1.03
N HIS A 38 5.75 -7.81 1.48
CA HIS A 38 4.94 -6.89 0.68
C HIS A 38 3.97 -6.09 1.57
N ILE A 39 4.24 -4.80 1.76
CA ILE A 39 3.43 -3.91 2.60
C ILE A 39 3.41 -2.48 2.03
N HIS A 40 2.44 -1.67 2.46
CA HIS A 40 2.40 -0.22 2.25
C HIS A 40 2.61 0.49 3.59
N VAL A 41 3.85 0.82 3.95
CA VAL A 41 4.18 1.34 5.28
C VAL A 41 3.68 2.77 5.49
N LEU A 42 3.71 3.64 4.47
CA LEU A 42 3.12 4.97 4.59
C LEU A 42 1.64 4.87 4.93
N MET A 43 0.90 4.06 4.15
CA MET A 43 -0.53 3.80 4.39
C MET A 43 -0.78 3.20 5.78
N LEU A 44 0.07 2.26 6.23
CA LEU A 44 0.00 1.72 7.59
C LEU A 44 0.14 2.83 8.65
N GLY A 45 1.08 3.76 8.46
CA GLY A 45 1.24 4.94 9.31
C GLY A 45 0.02 5.85 9.31
N GLU A 46 -0.56 6.11 8.14
CA GLU A 46 -1.78 6.92 7.98
C GLU A 46 -2.96 6.33 8.74
N THR A 47 -3.09 4.99 8.84
CA THR A 47 -4.24 4.35 9.50
C THR A 47 -4.45 4.78 10.95
N LYS A 48 -3.40 5.24 11.64
CA LYS A 48 -3.49 5.79 13.01
C LYS A 48 -4.25 7.11 13.08
N TYR A 49 -4.24 7.87 11.98
CA TYR A 49 -4.89 9.17 11.84
C TYR A 49 -6.21 9.08 11.08
N MET A 50 -6.52 7.94 10.49
CA MET A 50 -7.81 7.72 9.82
C MET A 50 -8.93 7.50 10.84
N CYS A 51 -10.12 7.96 10.49
CA CYS A 51 -11.34 7.71 11.25
C CYS A 51 -11.71 6.21 11.14
N ASN A 52 -11.55 5.45 12.24
CA ASN A 52 -11.89 4.04 12.27
C ASN A 52 -13.40 3.83 12.46
N LEU A 53 -14.05 3.27 11.43
CA LEU A 53 -15.51 3.05 11.38
C LEU A 53 -15.91 1.59 11.58
N SER A 54 -14.97 0.71 11.95
CA SER A 54 -15.20 -0.75 12.07
C SER A 54 -16.28 -1.14 13.08
N ASN A 55 -16.51 -0.29 14.09
CA ASN A 55 -17.50 -0.48 15.15
C ASN A 55 -18.87 0.17 14.85
N CYS A 56 -19.00 0.91 13.75
CA CYS A 56 -20.26 1.55 13.39
C CYS A 56 -21.27 0.50 12.89
N THR A 57 -22.46 0.48 13.47
CA THR A 57 -23.58 -0.40 13.08
C THR A 57 -24.81 0.36 12.59
N SER A 58 -24.69 1.68 12.42
CA SER A 58 -25.72 2.55 11.88
C SER A 58 -25.08 3.80 11.29
N ILE A 59 -25.78 4.45 10.35
CA ILE A 59 -25.31 5.72 9.78
C ILE A 59 -25.59 6.88 10.74
N GLU A 60 -26.81 6.90 11.29
CA GLU A 60 -27.27 7.90 12.24
C GLU A 60 -27.29 7.34 13.68
N GLY A 61 -27.52 8.22 14.65
CA GLY A 61 -27.65 7.88 16.06
C GLY A 61 -26.32 7.80 16.83
N PRO A 62 -26.38 7.59 18.16
CA PRO A 62 -25.21 7.51 19.02
C PRO A 62 -24.24 6.40 18.59
N GLY A 63 -22.98 6.76 18.36
CA GLY A 63 -21.95 5.82 17.86
C GLY A 63 -22.11 5.45 16.38
N GLY A 64 -23.02 6.10 15.66
CA GLY A 64 -23.18 5.93 14.22
C GLY A 64 -22.04 6.57 13.42
N LEU A 65 -22.03 6.31 12.12
CA LEU A 65 -21.01 6.81 11.19
C LEU A 65 -20.92 8.34 11.23
N ILE A 66 -22.05 9.07 11.17
CA ILE A 66 -22.06 10.54 11.12
C ILE A 66 -21.41 11.14 12.37
N GLU A 67 -21.76 10.64 13.56
CA GLU A 67 -21.19 11.14 14.82
C GLU A 67 -19.71 10.79 14.93
N THR A 68 -19.32 9.57 14.52
CA THR A 68 -17.92 9.13 14.58
C THR A 68 -17.03 9.98 13.69
N VAL A 69 -17.47 10.26 12.45
CA VAL A 69 -16.77 11.15 11.52
C VAL A 69 -16.71 12.58 12.05
N ARG A 70 -17.80 13.11 12.60
CA ARG A 70 -17.84 14.47 13.17
C ARG A 70 -16.90 14.64 14.36
N SER A 71 -16.93 13.68 15.29
CA SER A 71 -16.05 13.63 16.46
C SER A 71 -14.58 13.55 16.04
N HIS A 72 -14.26 12.68 15.08
CA HIS A 72 -12.91 12.59 14.54
C HIS A 72 -12.46 13.90 13.89
N SER A 73 -13.29 14.52 13.05
CA SER A 73 -12.99 15.81 12.42
C SER A 73 -12.67 16.91 13.46
N SER A 74 -13.36 16.87 14.60
CA SER A 74 -13.18 17.82 15.71
C SER A 74 -11.91 17.57 16.54
N LEU A 75 -11.39 16.35 16.56
CA LEU A 75 -10.08 16.05 17.15
C LEU A 75 -8.92 16.64 16.33
N TYR A 76 -9.14 16.86 15.03
CA TYR A 76 -8.12 17.38 14.10
C TYR A 76 -8.60 18.64 13.38
N PRO A 77 -8.84 19.76 14.10
CA PRO A 77 -9.39 20.97 13.50
C PRO A 77 -8.49 21.58 12.42
N SER A 78 -7.17 21.39 12.51
CA SER A 78 -6.18 21.89 11.54
C SER A 78 -5.95 20.97 10.33
N ALA A 79 -6.49 19.75 10.32
CA ALA A 79 -6.37 18.85 9.16
C ALA A 79 -7.13 19.43 7.96
N SER A 80 -6.54 19.36 6.77
CA SER A 80 -7.13 19.84 5.51
C SER A 80 -8.29 18.96 5.02
N ASN A 81 -8.30 17.69 5.40
CA ASN A 81 -9.29 16.70 5.00
C ASN A 81 -9.62 15.74 6.17
N VAL A 82 -10.63 14.89 5.96
CA VAL A 82 -10.94 13.75 6.84
C VAL A 82 -10.93 12.49 5.99
N VAL A 83 -10.10 11.52 6.36
CA VAL A 83 -10.09 10.18 5.77
C VAL A 83 -10.56 9.17 6.81
N GLY A 84 -11.46 8.28 6.44
CA GLY A 84 -11.93 7.19 7.29
C GLY A 84 -11.85 5.84 6.60
N VAL A 85 -11.91 4.77 7.40
CA VAL A 85 -11.73 3.39 6.94
C VAL A 85 -12.65 2.42 7.65
N HIS A 86 -12.82 1.24 7.06
CA HIS A 86 -13.47 0.07 7.66
C HIS A 86 -14.98 0.17 7.89
N TRP A 87 -15.69 1.05 7.19
CA TRP A 87 -17.14 0.97 7.17
C TRP A 87 -17.61 -0.25 6.36
N ASP A 88 -18.82 -0.73 6.63
CA ASP A 88 -19.44 -1.86 5.93
C ASP A 88 -20.95 -1.65 5.83
N GLN A 89 -21.49 -1.58 4.62
CA GLN A 89 -22.92 -1.35 4.40
C GLN A 89 -23.81 -2.43 5.04
N GLU A 90 -23.32 -3.67 5.14
CA GLU A 90 -24.09 -4.76 5.76
C GLU A 90 -24.31 -4.49 7.25
N LYS A 91 -23.30 -3.91 7.92
CA LYS A 91 -23.42 -3.50 9.32
C LYS A 91 -24.25 -2.24 9.48
N LEU A 92 -24.15 -1.32 8.51
CA LEU A 92 -24.82 -0.01 8.56
C LEU A 92 -26.29 -0.06 8.09
N GLY A 93 -26.70 -1.14 7.44
CA GLY A 93 -28.03 -1.34 6.85
C GLY A 93 -28.22 -0.71 5.46
N ARG A 94 -27.31 0.18 5.02
CA ARG A 94 -27.24 0.73 3.67
C ARG A 94 -25.86 1.33 3.41
N PHE A 95 -25.59 1.67 2.14
CA PHE A 95 -24.44 2.51 1.80
C PHE A 95 -24.57 3.89 2.45
N PRO A 96 -23.49 4.46 3.03
CA PRO A 96 -23.43 5.89 3.33
C PRO A 96 -23.48 6.68 2.02
N SER A 97 -24.01 7.90 2.08
CA SER A 97 -24.18 8.77 0.92
C SER A 97 -23.38 10.07 1.07
N ARG A 98 -23.20 10.79 -0.04
CA ARG A 98 -22.71 12.17 -0.09
C ARG A 98 -23.37 13.04 0.97
N ALA A 99 -24.70 12.97 1.05
CA ALA A 99 -25.49 13.76 2.00
C ALA A 99 -25.21 13.40 3.47
N ASP A 100 -24.94 12.13 3.79
CA ASP A 100 -24.55 11.73 5.15
C ASP A 100 -23.20 12.35 5.54
N LEU A 101 -22.24 12.37 4.60
CA LEU A 101 -20.93 12.94 4.85
C LEU A 101 -20.96 14.47 4.85
N ASP A 102 -21.78 15.11 4.02
CA ASP A 102 -22.02 16.56 4.06
C ASP A 102 -22.57 16.97 5.45
N LYS A 103 -23.45 16.17 6.05
CA LYS A 103 -23.93 16.38 7.44
C LYS A 103 -22.85 16.11 8.49
N ALA A 104 -21.95 15.16 8.25
CA ALA A 104 -20.92 14.76 9.21
C ALA A 104 -19.75 15.76 9.24
N CYS A 105 -19.31 16.21 8.07
CA CYS A 105 -18.14 17.05 7.88
C CYS A 105 -18.37 18.09 6.76
N PRO A 106 -19.18 19.14 7.02
CA PRO A 106 -19.52 20.13 6.00
C PRO A 106 -18.37 21.08 5.63
N GLY A 107 -17.34 21.18 6.47
CA GLY A 107 -16.27 22.17 6.34
C GLY A 107 -14.97 21.68 5.71
N LYS A 108 -14.86 20.38 5.39
CA LYS A 108 -13.63 19.77 4.87
C LYS A 108 -13.94 18.68 3.85
N PRO A 109 -13.10 18.47 2.82
CA PRO A 109 -13.14 17.26 2.01
C PRO A 109 -13.11 16.02 2.91
N CYS A 110 -14.09 15.13 2.75
CA CYS A 110 -14.24 13.92 3.56
C CYS A 110 -14.37 12.70 2.65
N TRP A 111 -13.50 11.72 2.85
CA TRP A 111 -13.45 10.47 2.08
C TRP A 111 -13.39 9.26 3.01
N LEU A 112 -14.29 8.30 2.87
CA LEU A 112 -14.33 7.11 3.73
C LEU A 112 -14.20 5.84 2.89
N TRP A 113 -13.15 5.06 3.14
CA TRP A 113 -12.93 3.76 2.54
C TRP A 113 -13.77 2.67 3.22
N ARG A 114 -14.43 1.87 2.40
CA ARG A 114 -15.06 0.63 2.84
C ARG A 114 -13.99 -0.33 3.34
N SER A 115 -14.37 -1.30 4.17
CA SER A 115 -13.49 -2.36 4.69
C SER A 115 -12.68 -3.12 3.63
N CYS A 116 -13.12 -3.14 2.36
CA CYS A 116 -12.40 -3.77 1.26
C CYS A 116 -11.36 -2.87 0.57
N TRP A 117 -11.31 -1.56 0.86
CA TRP A 117 -10.46 -0.57 0.16
C TRP A 117 -10.69 -0.41 -1.36
N HIS A 118 -11.72 -1.06 -1.90
CA HIS A 118 -12.12 -0.97 -3.32
C HIS A 118 -13.32 -0.04 -3.58
N ILE A 119 -13.99 0.38 -2.51
CA ILE A 119 -15.16 1.26 -2.55
C ILE A 119 -14.91 2.37 -1.54
N GLY A 120 -15.22 3.60 -1.91
CA GLY A 120 -15.26 4.70 -0.97
C GLY A 120 -16.45 5.62 -1.18
N VAL A 121 -16.71 6.43 -0.16
CA VAL A 121 -17.78 7.43 -0.16
C VAL A 121 -17.20 8.81 0.15
N GLY A 122 -17.57 9.80 -0.66
CA GLY A 122 -17.11 11.18 -0.55
C GLY A 122 -18.23 12.17 -0.28
N ASN A 123 -17.93 13.26 0.44
CA ASN A 123 -18.82 14.42 0.55
C ASN A 123 -18.73 15.32 -0.71
N GLY A 124 -19.63 16.30 -0.83
CA GLY A 124 -19.65 17.19 -2.00
C GLY A 124 -18.33 17.92 -2.25
N LEU A 125 -17.61 18.28 -1.17
CA LEU A 125 -16.32 18.97 -1.26
C LEU A 125 -15.25 18.12 -1.95
N VAL A 126 -15.07 16.85 -1.55
CA VAL A 126 -14.06 15.99 -2.17
C VAL A 126 -14.45 15.60 -3.59
N LEU A 127 -15.73 15.31 -3.83
CA LEU A 127 -16.25 14.92 -5.15
C LEU A 127 -16.09 16.03 -6.18
N SER A 128 -16.35 17.27 -5.78
CA SER A 128 -16.13 18.44 -6.64
C SER A 128 -14.63 18.69 -6.88
N ALA A 129 -13.80 18.55 -5.84
CA ALA A 129 -12.36 18.77 -5.95
C ALA A 129 -11.66 17.74 -6.86
N CYS A 130 -12.18 16.50 -6.92
CA CYS A 130 -11.62 15.45 -7.77
C CYS A 130 -12.24 15.36 -9.18
N GLY A 131 -13.22 16.20 -9.52
CA GLY A 131 -13.90 16.16 -10.81
C GLY A 131 -14.69 14.85 -11.03
N ALA A 132 -15.29 14.31 -9.97
CA ALA A 132 -16.03 13.04 -10.06
C ALA A 132 -17.21 13.11 -11.03
N ALA A 133 -17.81 14.28 -11.23
CA ALA A 133 -18.96 14.44 -12.11
C ALA A 133 -18.61 14.27 -13.59
N GLU A 134 -17.37 14.51 -13.97
CA GLU A 134 -16.86 14.49 -15.35
C GLU A 134 -16.04 13.23 -15.66
N TRP A 135 -15.95 12.29 -14.72
CA TRP A 135 -15.12 11.10 -14.90
C TRP A 135 -15.74 10.11 -15.89
N GLU A 136 -15.02 9.84 -16.98
CA GLU A 136 -15.40 8.91 -18.07
C GLU A 136 -14.38 7.76 -18.23
N GLY A 137 -13.57 7.49 -17.20
CA GLY A 137 -12.54 6.46 -17.27
C GLY A 137 -13.10 5.03 -17.32
N GLU A 138 -12.25 4.09 -17.71
CA GLU A 138 -12.56 2.65 -17.66
C GLU A 138 -12.12 2.03 -16.32
N GLY A 139 -12.65 0.84 -16.02
CA GLY A 139 -12.23 0.04 -14.85
C GLY A 139 -12.61 0.63 -13.49
N GLY A 140 -13.62 1.51 -13.45
CA GLY A 140 -14.15 2.13 -12.25
C GLY A 140 -15.59 2.58 -12.42
N VAL A 141 -16.24 2.95 -11.32
CA VAL A 141 -17.62 3.42 -11.32
C VAL A 141 -17.75 4.66 -10.46
N VAL A 142 -18.32 5.72 -11.03
CA VAL A 142 -18.89 6.84 -10.28
C VAL A 142 -20.41 6.63 -10.20
N GLU A 143 -20.92 6.37 -9.02
CA GLU A 143 -22.32 6.01 -8.84
C GLU A 143 -23.23 7.24 -8.80
N ARG A 144 -24.35 7.14 -9.53
CA ARG A 144 -25.40 8.14 -9.61
C ARG A 144 -26.74 7.53 -9.21
N ASP A 145 -27.62 8.34 -8.62
CA ASP A 145 -29.00 7.95 -8.33
C ASP A 145 -29.90 8.04 -9.57
N GLU A 146 -31.20 7.79 -9.38
CA GLU A 146 -32.20 7.77 -10.47
C GLU A 146 -32.37 9.15 -11.12
N GLU A 147 -32.03 10.22 -10.39
CA GLU A 147 -32.05 11.61 -10.85
C GLU A 147 -30.73 12.03 -11.54
N GLY A 148 -29.72 11.16 -11.56
CA GLY A 148 -28.40 11.41 -12.16
C GLY A 148 -27.41 12.14 -11.26
N GLU A 149 -27.78 12.37 -10.00
CA GLU A 149 -26.94 13.05 -9.00
C GLU A 149 -25.92 12.09 -8.39
N LEU A 150 -24.75 12.61 -8.02
CA LEU A 150 -23.70 11.80 -7.40
C LEU A 150 -24.14 11.29 -6.02
N THR A 151 -24.21 9.96 -5.85
CA THR A 151 -24.48 9.32 -4.54
C THR A 151 -23.30 9.47 -3.58
N GLY A 152 -22.12 9.77 -4.13
CA GLY A 152 -20.84 9.86 -3.44
C GLY A 152 -20.06 8.56 -3.42
N ILE A 153 -20.63 7.45 -3.91
CA ILE A 153 -19.92 6.17 -4.02
C ILE A 153 -19.05 6.15 -5.28
N LEU A 154 -17.74 5.88 -5.09
CA LEU A 154 -16.83 5.55 -6.19
C LEU A 154 -16.25 4.15 -5.95
N LYS A 155 -15.96 3.44 -7.04
CA LYS A 155 -15.45 2.06 -7.03
C LYS A 155 -14.23 1.94 -7.94
N GLU A 156 -13.27 1.12 -7.52
CA GLU A 156 -12.06 0.77 -8.29
C GLU A 156 -11.26 1.98 -8.77
N ARG A 157 -10.90 2.05 -10.07
CA ARG A 157 -10.08 3.14 -10.64
C ARG A 157 -10.71 4.52 -10.47
N ALA A 158 -12.04 4.60 -10.34
CA ALA A 158 -12.68 5.87 -10.04
C ALA A 158 -12.24 6.43 -8.68
N CYS A 159 -11.83 5.60 -7.72
CA CYS A 159 -11.32 6.10 -6.44
C CYS A 159 -9.94 6.77 -6.56
N GLU A 160 -9.15 6.50 -7.62
CA GLU A 160 -7.80 7.04 -7.78
C GLU A 160 -7.81 8.57 -7.94
N ILE A 161 -8.87 9.14 -8.55
CA ILE A 161 -9.01 10.59 -8.73
C ILE A 161 -9.10 11.35 -7.40
N VAL A 162 -9.48 10.65 -6.32
CA VAL A 162 -9.63 11.24 -4.99
C VAL A 162 -8.27 11.58 -4.38
N ALA A 163 -7.22 10.80 -4.66
CA ALA A 163 -5.90 10.99 -4.06
C ALA A 163 -5.36 12.40 -4.29
N GLY A 164 -5.47 12.92 -5.53
CA GLY A 164 -5.06 14.28 -5.86
C GLY A 164 -5.90 15.36 -5.16
N ALA A 165 -7.20 15.11 -4.95
CA ALA A 165 -8.10 16.05 -4.29
C ALA A 165 -7.90 16.16 -2.78
N LEU A 166 -7.38 15.10 -2.14
CA LEU A 166 -7.02 15.13 -0.72
C LEU A 166 -5.73 15.93 -0.46
N GLY A 167 -4.98 16.24 -1.53
CA GLY A 167 -3.78 17.07 -1.52
C GLY A 167 -2.51 16.27 -1.23
N ASP A 168 -1.40 16.76 -1.77
CA ASP A 168 -0.09 16.12 -1.53
C ASP A 168 0.41 16.35 -0.11
N MET A 169 0.93 15.28 0.46
CA MET A 169 1.54 15.30 1.77
C MET A 169 2.99 15.80 1.69
N LYS A 170 3.35 16.76 2.56
CA LYS A 170 4.73 17.24 2.68
C LYS A 170 5.67 16.09 3.06
N GLU A 171 6.92 16.15 2.60
CA GLU A 171 7.93 15.11 2.88
C GLU A 171 8.11 14.86 4.38
N GLU A 172 8.10 15.90 5.21
CA GLU A 172 8.25 15.75 6.66
C GLU A 172 7.12 14.93 7.28
N GLU A 173 5.91 15.13 6.77
CA GLU A 173 4.73 14.40 7.24
C GLU A 173 4.75 12.94 6.74
N LYS A 174 5.15 12.71 5.47
CA LYS A 174 5.39 11.36 4.94
C LYS A 174 6.42 10.60 5.79
N ALA A 175 7.56 11.23 6.10
CA ALA A 175 8.60 10.63 6.92
C ALA A 175 8.10 10.28 8.33
N ARG A 176 7.32 11.18 8.95
CA ARG A 176 6.72 10.93 10.26
C ARG A 176 5.77 9.73 10.22
N LEU A 177 4.88 9.65 9.23
CA LEU A 177 3.94 8.53 9.10
C LEU A 177 4.65 7.21 8.79
N ILE A 178 5.67 7.22 7.94
CA ILE A 178 6.51 6.05 7.68
C ILE A 178 7.19 5.58 8.97
N GLU A 179 7.77 6.48 9.77
CA GLU A 179 8.38 6.12 11.06
C GLU A 179 7.37 5.42 11.99
N GLU A 180 6.14 5.91 12.04
CA GLU A 180 5.05 5.32 12.81
C GLU A 180 4.59 3.97 12.26
N GLY A 181 4.46 3.82 10.93
CA GLY A 181 4.18 2.54 10.28
C GLY A 181 5.26 1.50 10.59
N LEU A 182 6.53 1.88 10.48
CA LEU A 182 7.65 1.00 10.84
C LEU A 182 7.65 0.66 12.34
N ALA A 183 7.20 1.56 13.21
CA ALA A 183 7.05 1.26 14.64
C ALA A 183 5.96 0.20 14.90
N LEU A 184 4.86 0.24 14.14
CA LEU A 184 3.83 -0.81 14.18
C LEU A 184 4.38 -2.15 13.70
N CYS A 185 5.17 -2.17 12.62
CA CYS A 185 5.86 -3.38 12.15
C CYS A 185 6.81 -3.96 13.23
N ARG A 186 7.61 -3.12 13.89
CA ARG A 186 8.49 -3.59 14.98
C ARG A 186 7.69 -4.16 16.15
N LYS A 187 6.55 -3.54 16.48
CA LYS A 187 5.67 -4.01 17.55
C LYS A 187 5.08 -5.40 17.27
N SER A 188 4.88 -5.77 15.99
CA SER A 188 4.45 -7.10 15.57
C SER A 188 5.61 -8.11 15.40
N GLY A 189 6.86 -7.68 15.58
CA GLY A 189 8.05 -8.51 15.41
C GLY A 189 8.63 -8.50 13.99
N ALA A 190 8.06 -7.70 13.08
CA ALA A 190 8.64 -7.47 11.76
C ALA A 190 9.85 -6.53 11.87
N THR A 191 11.02 -7.09 11.57
CA THR A 191 12.31 -6.38 11.60
C THR A 191 12.80 -5.98 10.22
N THR A 192 12.17 -6.53 9.18
CA THR A 192 12.41 -6.21 7.77
C THR A 192 11.08 -6.12 7.05
N VAL A 193 10.95 -5.15 6.15
CA VAL A 193 9.76 -4.96 5.30
C VAL A 193 10.18 -4.70 3.86
N ALA A 194 9.37 -5.14 2.89
CA ALA A 194 9.43 -4.66 1.52
C ALA A 194 8.25 -3.72 1.27
N SER A 195 8.55 -2.41 1.30
CA SER A 195 7.53 -1.38 1.20
C SER A 195 7.31 -0.99 -0.26
N ASN A 196 6.08 -1.11 -0.70
CA ASN A 196 5.60 -0.59 -1.97
C ASN A 196 4.91 0.74 -1.66
N GLU A 197 5.43 1.86 -2.15
CA GLU A 197 4.79 3.17 -1.92
C GLU A 197 4.39 3.78 -3.25
N LEU A 198 3.24 4.46 -3.26
CA LEU A 198 2.83 5.35 -4.34
C LEU A 198 3.47 6.73 -4.12
N ASN A 199 3.86 7.42 -5.20
CA ASN A 199 4.36 8.80 -5.19
C ASN A 199 5.65 9.00 -4.40
N ARG A 200 6.71 8.32 -4.85
CA ARG A 200 8.13 8.55 -4.48
C ARG A 200 8.37 8.64 -2.97
N GLY A 201 8.00 7.61 -2.22
CA GLY A 201 8.33 7.53 -0.79
C GLY A 201 9.84 7.47 -0.49
N SER A 202 10.72 7.44 -1.51
CA SER A 202 12.17 7.30 -1.35
C SER A 202 12.77 8.35 -0.45
N ASP A 203 12.39 9.61 -0.66
CA ASP A 203 13.06 10.75 -0.03
C ASP A 203 12.74 10.79 1.48
N ALA A 204 11.53 10.37 1.84
CA ALA A 204 11.11 10.20 3.23
C ALA A 204 11.90 9.08 3.94
N TYR A 205 12.12 7.93 3.29
CA TYR A 205 12.97 6.87 3.86
C TYR A 205 14.43 7.30 3.99
N GLU A 206 14.98 7.97 2.98
CA GLU A 206 16.34 8.49 3.02
C GLU A 206 16.50 9.57 4.10
N LYS A 207 15.49 10.42 4.30
CA LYS A 207 15.45 11.39 5.40
C LYS A 207 15.50 10.68 6.74
N LEU A 208 14.64 9.69 6.98
CA LEU A 208 14.66 8.92 8.23
C LEU A 208 16.01 8.23 8.46
N GLN A 209 16.64 7.73 7.40
CA GLN A 209 17.97 7.16 7.49
C GLN A 209 19.03 8.20 7.85
N ARG A 210 19.08 9.35 7.16
CA ARG A 210 20.02 10.44 7.44
C ARG A 210 19.88 10.96 8.87
N GLU A 211 18.67 10.94 9.42
CA GLU A 211 18.37 11.34 10.80
C GLU A 211 18.61 10.22 11.84
N GLY A 212 19.01 9.02 11.42
CA GLY A 212 19.22 7.87 12.31
C GLY A 212 17.95 7.30 12.93
N LYS A 213 16.79 7.58 12.32
CA LYS A 213 15.46 7.14 12.79
C LYS A 213 14.95 5.87 12.09
N LEU A 214 15.61 5.44 11.01
CA LEU A 214 15.26 4.22 10.32
C LEU A 214 15.73 2.99 11.12
N MET A 215 14.86 2.44 11.97
CA MET A 215 15.19 1.31 12.87
C MET A 215 14.75 -0.07 12.34
N THR A 216 14.18 -0.12 11.15
CA THR A 216 13.68 -1.33 10.48
C THR A 216 14.38 -1.45 9.14
N ARG A 217 14.74 -2.66 8.70
CA ARG A 217 15.29 -2.85 7.35
C ARG A 217 14.19 -2.72 6.31
N VAL A 218 14.39 -1.88 5.31
CA VAL A 218 13.40 -1.59 4.26
C VAL A 218 13.98 -1.93 2.89
N TYR A 219 13.29 -2.79 2.16
CA TYR A 219 13.40 -2.89 0.71
C TYR A 219 12.35 -1.97 0.12
N MET A 220 12.77 -0.81 -0.37
CA MET A 220 11.87 0.17 -0.96
C MET A 220 11.65 -0.17 -2.44
N THR A 221 10.38 -0.25 -2.83
CA THR A 221 9.93 -0.63 -4.17
C THR A 221 9.12 0.53 -4.79
N PRO A 222 9.76 1.44 -5.55
CA PRO A 222 9.04 2.44 -6.35
C PRO A 222 8.19 1.82 -7.46
N MET A 223 7.23 2.58 -8.00
CA MET A 223 6.46 2.16 -9.18
C MET A 223 7.31 2.25 -10.45
N CYS A 224 7.12 1.31 -11.38
CA CYS A 224 7.86 1.31 -12.65
C CYS A 224 7.59 2.57 -13.48
N ASP A 225 6.37 3.07 -13.43
CA ASP A 225 5.95 4.27 -14.14
C ASP A 225 6.55 5.56 -13.54
N GLU A 226 7.16 5.48 -12.36
CA GLU A 226 7.88 6.60 -11.72
C GLU A 226 9.38 6.66 -12.09
N LEU A 227 9.91 5.63 -12.77
CA LEU A 227 11.30 5.62 -13.21
C LEU A 227 11.51 6.69 -14.29
N GLU A 228 12.31 7.70 -13.97
CA GLU A 228 12.67 8.75 -14.92
C GLU A 228 13.50 8.15 -16.07
N VAL A 229 12.93 8.05 -17.26
CA VAL A 229 13.61 7.39 -18.41
C VAL A 229 14.88 8.15 -18.83
N ASP A 230 14.90 9.48 -18.65
CA ASP A 230 16.04 10.33 -19.03
C ASP A 230 17.20 10.28 -18.04
N ASN A 231 16.92 9.97 -16.76
CA ASN A 231 17.94 9.83 -15.71
C ASN A 231 17.49 8.81 -14.64
N PRO A 232 17.42 7.52 -15.00
CA PRO A 232 16.80 6.54 -14.14
C PRO A 232 17.63 6.32 -12.88
N PRO A 233 16.99 6.24 -11.70
CA PRO A 233 17.70 5.84 -10.50
C PRO A 233 18.28 4.44 -10.70
N VAL A 234 19.51 4.23 -10.21
CA VAL A 234 20.14 2.91 -10.21
C VAL A 234 19.88 2.19 -8.88
N PRO A 235 19.79 0.84 -8.91
CA PRO A 235 19.70 0.04 -7.71
C PRO A 235 20.85 0.34 -6.74
N ARG A 236 20.53 0.57 -5.47
CA ARG A 236 21.50 0.89 -4.43
C ARG A 236 21.11 0.32 -3.08
N ARG A 237 22.10 0.18 -2.21
CA ARG A 237 21.93 -0.17 -0.82
C ARG A 237 22.81 0.75 0.01
N THR A 238 22.27 1.17 1.14
CA THR A 238 22.96 2.07 2.06
C THR A 238 23.97 1.32 2.91
N GLU A 239 24.99 2.01 3.41
CA GLU A 239 26.15 1.38 4.08
C GLU A 239 25.76 0.63 5.36
N ASP A 240 24.82 1.17 6.13
CA ASP A 240 24.26 0.52 7.33
C ASP A 240 23.40 -0.74 6.98
N GLY A 241 23.08 -0.91 5.70
CA GLY A 241 22.29 -2.01 5.19
C GLY A 241 20.83 -2.00 5.60
N LEU A 242 20.31 -0.88 6.12
CA LEU A 242 18.93 -0.71 6.59
C LEU A 242 18.00 -0.28 5.47
N LEU A 243 18.47 0.46 4.46
CA LEU A 243 17.65 0.88 3.32
C LEU A 243 18.21 0.36 2.01
N THR A 244 17.39 -0.34 1.24
CA THR A 244 17.73 -0.90 -0.07
C THR A 244 16.71 -0.46 -1.11
N PHE A 245 17.18 0.14 -2.19
CA PHE A 245 16.39 0.50 -3.37
C PHE A 245 16.85 -0.40 -4.51
N ASN A 246 16.20 -1.55 -4.70
CA ASN A 246 16.59 -2.47 -5.76
C ASN A 246 15.43 -3.24 -6.37
N ARG A 247 14.20 -2.84 -6.07
CA ARG A 247 12.99 -3.45 -6.61
C ARG A 247 12.14 -2.40 -7.31
N VAL A 248 11.35 -2.81 -8.28
CA VAL A 248 10.36 -1.95 -8.91
C VAL A 248 9.03 -2.67 -9.03
N LYS A 249 7.94 -1.95 -8.78
CA LYS A 249 6.58 -2.48 -8.80
C LYS A 249 5.93 -2.29 -10.18
N ILE A 250 5.35 -3.36 -10.70
CA ILE A 250 4.47 -3.35 -11.89
C ILE A 250 3.13 -3.98 -11.50
N PHE A 251 2.02 -3.50 -12.06
CA PHE A 251 0.70 -4.10 -11.87
C PHE A 251 0.24 -4.87 -13.09
N GLY A 252 -0.15 -6.14 -12.94
CA GLY A 252 -0.71 -6.97 -14.01
C GLY A 252 -2.23 -6.86 -14.13
N ASP A 253 -2.95 -6.86 -13.01
CA ASP A 253 -4.42 -6.80 -12.96
C ASP A 253 -4.95 -6.13 -11.68
N GLY A 254 -6.28 -6.12 -11.52
CA GLY A 254 -6.95 -5.62 -10.33
C GLY A 254 -7.05 -6.65 -9.21
N SER A 255 -8.20 -6.73 -8.52
CA SER A 255 -8.41 -7.65 -7.39
C SER A 255 -9.65 -8.53 -7.56
N LEU A 256 -9.69 -9.64 -6.82
CA LEU A 256 -10.86 -10.54 -6.81
C LEU A 256 -12.09 -9.86 -6.20
N GLY A 257 -11.94 -9.12 -5.11
CA GLY A 257 -13.05 -8.49 -4.39
C GLY A 257 -13.75 -7.40 -5.22
N ALA A 258 -12.98 -6.77 -6.10
CA ALA A 258 -13.41 -5.79 -7.08
C ALA A 258 -14.05 -6.40 -8.34
N GLY A 259 -13.84 -7.69 -8.59
CA GLY A 259 -14.13 -8.32 -9.88
C GLY A 259 -13.22 -7.85 -11.01
N THR A 260 -12.08 -7.23 -10.72
CA THR A 260 -11.13 -6.66 -11.70
C THR A 260 -9.88 -7.52 -11.89
N ALA A 261 -9.66 -8.56 -11.07
CA ALA A 261 -8.63 -9.56 -11.32
C ALA A 261 -8.88 -10.30 -12.65
N ALA A 262 -7.85 -10.38 -13.49
CA ALA A 262 -7.97 -10.92 -14.85
C ALA A 262 -7.92 -12.45 -14.81
N ILE A 263 -9.07 -13.09 -15.02
CA ILE A 263 -9.24 -14.54 -14.94
C ILE A 263 -9.56 -15.09 -16.32
N ALA A 264 -8.85 -16.15 -16.73
CA ALA A 264 -9.10 -16.81 -18.00
C ALA A 264 -10.46 -17.53 -17.97
N GLY A 265 -11.21 -17.43 -19.05
CA GLY A 265 -12.46 -18.16 -19.28
C GLY A 265 -12.28 -19.30 -20.28
N GLU A 266 -13.31 -20.14 -20.38
CA GLU A 266 -13.35 -21.19 -21.41
C GLU A 266 -13.40 -20.57 -22.82
N GLU A 267 -12.84 -21.27 -23.81
CA GLU A 267 -12.89 -20.93 -25.24
C GLU A 267 -12.43 -19.50 -25.60
N GLY A 268 -11.48 -18.95 -24.83
CA GLY A 268 -10.94 -17.60 -25.05
C GLY A 268 -11.79 -16.47 -24.47
N GLY A 269 -12.80 -16.80 -23.65
CA GLY A 269 -13.46 -15.85 -22.76
C GLY A 269 -12.57 -15.43 -21.59
N GLY A 270 -13.06 -14.50 -20.77
CA GLY A 270 -12.37 -14.05 -19.56
C GLY A 270 -13.14 -12.95 -18.85
N LYS A 271 -12.74 -12.65 -17.61
CA LYS A 271 -13.30 -11.53 -16.83
C LYS A 271 -12.18 -10.75 -16.15
N GLY A 272 -12.51 -9.57 -15.66
CA GLY A 272 -11.54 -8.65 -15.06
C GLY A 272 -10.77 -7.85 -16.10
N VAL A 273 -9.67 -7.24 -15.67
CA VAL A 273 -8.94 -6.24 -16.46
C VAL A 273 -7.44 -6.47 -16.33
N LEU A 274 -6.78 -6.69 -17.47
CA LEU A 274 -5.33 -6.55 -17.55
C LEU A 274 -4.99 -5.06 -17.54
N ILE A 275 -4.09 -4.65 -16.66
CA ILE A 275 -3.69 -3.24 -16.51
C ILE A 275 -2.81 -2.78 -17.66
N ASN A 276 -2.07 -3.70 -18.30
CA ASN A 276 -1.23 -3.41 -19.44
C ASN A 276 -1.58 -4.36 -20.58
N THR A 277 -1.42 -3.89 -21.81
CA THR A 277 -1.29 -4.76 -22.97
C THR A 277 0.00 -5.60 -22.88
N ASP A 278 0.09 -6.69 -23.66
CA ASP A 278 1.28 -7.56 -23.66
C ASP A 278 2.56 -6.79 -24.03
N SER A 279 2.46 -5.87 -24.99
CA SER A 279 3.58 -5.03 -25.43
C SER A 279 4.02 -4.03 -24.37
N GLU A 280 3.09 -3.45 -23.62
CA GLU A 280 3.37 -2.55 -22.50
C GLU A 280 4.03 -3.30 -21.33
N MET A 281 3.49 -4.47 -20.96
CA MET A 281 4.08 -5.32 -19.92
C MET A 281 5.52 -5.71 -20.25
N LEU A 282 5.75 -6.20 -21.47
CA LEU A 282 7.07 -6.56 -21.98
C LEU A 282 8.02 -5.35 -21.99
N SER A 283 7.54 -4.18 -22.39
CA SER A 283 8.36 -2.95 -22.44
C SER A 283 8.78 -2.50 -21.04
N LYS A 284 7.85 -2.53 -20.06
CA LYS A 284 8.14 -2.19 -18.65
C LYS A 284 9.16 -3.16 -18.05
N ILE A 285 8.99 -4.46 -18.27
CA ILE A 285 9.92 -5.50 -17.80
C ILE A 285 11.32 -5.28 -18.41
N LYS A 286 11.42 -5.09 -19.73
CA LYS A 286 12.71 -4.84 -20.41
C LYS A 286 13.40 -3.58 -19.90
N LEU A 287 12.65 -2.50 -19.71
CA LEU A 287 13.20 -1.24 -19.19
C LEU A 287 13.79 -1.46 -17.79
N ALA A 288 12.98 -1.97 -16.85
CA ALA A 288 13.41 -2.21 -15.48
C ALA A 288 14.61 -3.16 -15.39
N ASP A 289 14.59 -4.27 -16.14
CA ASP A 289 15.69 -5.23 -16.17
C ASP A 289 16.98 -4.64 -16.75
N SER A 290 16.89 -3.85 -17.82
CA SER A 290 18.05 -3.18 -18.43
C SER A 290 18.73 -2.18 -17.49
N LEU A 291 17.97 -1.65 -16.52
CA LEU A 291 18.42 -0.74 -15.47
C LEU A 291 18.87 -1.49 -14.20
N GLY A 292 18.83 -2.82 -14.20
CA GLY A 292 19.26 -3.68 -13.09
C GLY A 292 18.27 -3.80 -11.93
N TRP A 293 17.04 -3.31 -12.10
CA TRP A 293 16.01 -3.42 -11.07
C TRP A 293 15.48 -4.85 -10.96
N ARG A 294 15.27 -5.31 -9.73
CA ARG A 294 14.54 -6.57 -9.48
C ARG A 294 13.05 -6.32 -9.66
N LEU A 295 12.38 -7.15 -10.45
CA LEU A 295 10.96 -7.01 -10.73
C LEU A 295 10.11 -7.51 -9.56
N GLU A 296 9.11 -6.73 -9.16
CA GLU A 296 8.02 -7.11 -8.27
C GLU A 296 6.69 -6.83 -8.98
N ILE A 297 5.97 -7.87 -9.40
CA ILE A 297 4.84 -7.74 -10.32
C ILE A 297 3.57 -8.28 -9.66
N HIS A 298 2.54 -7.45 -9.55
CA HIS A 298 1.22 -7.86 -9.07
C HIS A 298 0.54 -8.75 -10.11
N ALA A 299 0.09 -9.93 -9.67
CA ALA A 299 -0.78 -10.79 -10.45
C ALA A 299 -1.70 -11.55 -9.49
N ILE A 300 -3.00 -11.26 -9.56
CA ILE A 300 -4.02 -11.95 -8.77
C ILE A 300 -4.67 -13.06 -9.59
N GLY A 301 -5.16 -12.73 -10.79
CA GLY A 301 -5.79 -13.69 -11.69
C GLY A 301 -4.79 -14.47 -12.55
N ASP A 302 -5.21 -15.65 -13.02
CA ASP A 302 -4.38 -16.58 -13.79
C ASP A 302 -4.03 -16.06 -15.19
N LEU A 303 -4.91 -15.26 -15.80
CA LEU A 303 -4.62 -14.61 -17.08
C LEU A 303 -3.51 -13.55 -16.91
N ALA A 304 -3.55 -12.78 -15.81
CA ALA A 304 -2.49 -11.83 -15.49
C ALA A 304 -1.16 -12.52 -15.17
N ALA A 305 -1.20 -13.61 -14.40
CA ALA A 305 -0.02 -14.42 -14.12
C ALA A 305 0.61 -14.96 -15.42
N THR A 306 -0.21 -15.43 -16.35
CA THR A 306 0.25 -15.92 -17.66
C THR A 306 0.92 -14.80 -18.46
N GLN A 307 0.26 -13.64 -18.61
CA GLN A 307 0.85 -12.48 -19.30
C GLN A 307 2.21 -12.09 -18.71
N VAL A 308 2.32 -12.07 -17.38
CA VAL A 308 3.57 -11.73 -16.70
C VAL A 308 4.66 -12.76 -16.96
N LEU A 309 4.34 -14.05 -16.91
CA LEU A 309 5.31 -15.12 -17.16
C LEU A 309 5.80 -15.12 -18.61
N ASP A 310 4.90 -14.95 -19.58
CA ASP A 310 5.24 -14.86 -21.00
C ASP A 310 6.13 -13.63 -21.26
N ALA A 311 5.78 -12.47 -20.68
CA ALA A 311 6.57 -11.25 -20.83
C ALA A 311 7.96 -11.35 -20.17
N LEU A 312 8.10 -12.10 -19.07
CA LEU A 312 9.40 -12.39 -18.45
C LEU A 312 10.27 -13.27 -19.37
N ASP A 313 9.69 -14.29 -20.00
CA ASP A 313 10.38 -15.19 -20.94
C ASP A 313 10.82 -14.43 -22.21
N ASP A 314 9.92 -13.65 -22.81
CA ASP A 314 10.18 -12.80 -23.98
C ASP A 314 11.22 -11.68 -23.72
N ALA A 315 11.35 -11.26 -22.46
CA ALA A 315 12.38 -10.33 -22.02
C ALA A 315 13.73 -11.00 -21.74
N GLY A 316 13.79 -12.33 -21.68
CA GLY A 316 14.99 -13.08 -21.28
C GLY A 316 15.34 -12.88 -19.80
N VAL A 317 14.35 -12.64 -18.94
CA VAL A 317 14.55 -12.49 -17.50
C VAL A 317 14.64 -13.87 -16.86
N ASP A 318 15.89 -14.34 -16.70
CA ASP A 318 16.18 -15.64 -16.09
C ASP A 318 15.86 -15.69 -14.58
N PRO A 319 15.40 -16.85 -14.03
CA PRO A 319 15.11 -17.02 -12.60
C PRO A 319 16.23 -16.65 -11.62
N SER A 320 17.51 -16.64 -12.04
CA SER A 320 18.63 -16.15 -11.20
C SER A 320 18.52 -14.66 -10.86
N LYS A 321 17.78 -13.87 -11.66
CA LYS A 321 17.42 -12.48 -11.36
C LYS A 321 16.31 -12.36 -10.30
N ARG A 322 15.69 -13.49 -9.94
CA ARG A 322 14.69 -13.65 -8.88
C ARG A 322 13.49 -12.69 -9.00
N PRO A 323 12.80 -12.58 -10.14
CA PRO A 323 11.56 -11.79 -10.21
C PRO A 323 10.56 -12.26 -9.14
N ILE A 324 9.76 -11.34 -8.63
CA ILE A 324 8.74 -11.60 -7.61
C ILE A 324 7.38 -11.40 -8.24
N LEU A 325 6.52 -12.40 -8.20
CA LEU A 325 5.08 -12.21 -8.42
C LEU A 325 4.43 -12.03 -7.04
N THR A 326 3.65 -10.97 -6.86
CA THR A 326 2.94 -10.67 -5.62
C THR A 326 1.48 -11.06 -5.74
N HIS A 327 0.91 -11.53 -4.63
CA HIS A 327 -0.43 -12.10 -4.47
C HIS A 327 -0.56 -13.56 -4.94
N CYS A 328 -0.47 -13.85 -6.24
CA CYS A 328 -0.60 -15.22 -6.79
C CYS A 328 -1.79 -15.98 -6.19
N GLN A 329 -2.98 -15.35 -6.21
CA GLN A 329 -4.15 -15.89 -5.50
C GLN A 329 -4.87 -16.98 -6.30
N VAL A 330 -4.79 -16.93 -7.63
CA VAL A 330 -5.39 -17.90 -8.57
C VAL A 330 -4.28 -18.65 -9.30
#